data_AF-A0A8T5RHM5-F1
#
_entry.id   AF-A0A8T5RHM5-F1
#
_cell.length_a   1.000
_cell.length_b   1.000
_cell.length_c   1.000
_cell.angle_alpha   90.00
_cell.angle_beta   90.00
_cell.angle_gamma   90.00
#
_symmetry.space_group_name_H-M   'P 1'
#
loop_
_entity.id
_entity.type
_entity.pdbx_description
1 polymer ?
#
loop_
_entity_poly.entity_id
_entity_poly.type
_entity_poly.pdbx_seq_one_letter_code
_entity_poly.pdbx_strand_id
1 'polypeptide(L)'
;MANIFEYKDSTEEEFKKLNPQEFVPKKETAAKKLAGVRKKVKDKNISLDDDLIKLDGDNEYIKFCGITSIDRTQLFVSNKKWLYFLELTNNLDFIATSILGGDLDKMLLISENTEEEKCQFFEKNDIIYVILGKFPDKKGKWVLEQMAKHFSDLIQDKDVNSLSKYEKYDIENKFKGKLIFILKEYLELQEVFSDQEIPYVEDWLRLDYVGLSSMSIGVISLLLDDEDRLDVKVPGEFEDPAEEIEMKESLLTAKIEAIAANTLGNTGAYPRWIAVKLGFQNYRFLTFKKYRNDYFLSCLSEGNLKNIDIVEAKLEPILNSGINIPFSGNLRPFNKLKSQIKELMRKIKERKFTKKNK
;
A
#
# COMPACT_ATOMS: atom_id res chain seq x y z
N MET A 1 36.17 24.02 66.84
CA MET A 1 35.73 23.04 67.86
C MET A 1 34.50 22.32 67.35
N ALA A 2 34.38 21.06 67.75
CA ALA A 2 33.52 20.04 67.18
C ALA A 2 32.04 20.09 67.60
N ASN A 3 31.23 19.42 66.77
CA ASN A 3 30.07 18.57 67.06
C ASN A 3 29.07 18.97 68.14
N ILE A 4 27.81 19.14 67.72
CA ILE A 4 26.67 18.63 68.49
C ILE A 4 25.60 18.12 67.50
N PHE A 5 25.48 16.80 67.35
CA PHE A 5 24.32 16.03 67.82
C PHE A 5 24.28 14.63 67.19
N GLU A 6 24.27 13.65 68.08
CA GLU A 6 24.14 12.21 67.86
C GLU A 6 22.73 11.82 67.40
N TYR A 7 22.66 10.79 66.57
CA TYR A 7 21.46 10.01 66.29
C TYR A 7 21.62 8.62 66.91
N LYS A 8 20.61 8.14 67.63
CA LYS A 8 20.45 6.74 68.05
C LYS A 8 19.04 6.25 67.68
N ASP A 9 19.00 5.32 66.72
CA ASP A 9 18.36 3.98 66.71
C ASP A 9 17.15 3.78 67.66
N SER A 10 16.07 3.09 67.30
CA SER A 10 15.88 1.95 66.39
C SER A 10 14.39 1.58 66.42
N THR A 11 13.83 1.06 65.33
CA THR A 11 13.07 -0.21 65.34
C THR A 11 12.90 -0.72 63.92
N GLU A 12 13.33 -1.98 63.76
CA GLU A 12 13.30 -2.82 62.59
C GLU A 12 11.87 -3.24 62.23
N GLU A 13 11.53 -3.27 60.93
CA GLU A 13 10.62 -4.29 60.37
C GLU A 13 10.92 -4.47 58.86
N GLU A 14 11.59 -5.59 58.57
CA GLU A 14 11.66 -6.39 57.33
C GLU A 14 11.79 -5.72 55.95
N PHE A 15 13.02 -5.36 55.57
CA PHE A 15 13.43 -5.43 54.16
C PHE A 15 14.02 -6.81 53.86
N LYS A 16 13.26 -7.66 53.17
CA LYS A 16 13.77 -8.89 52.56
C LYS A 16 14.95 -8.53 51.64
N LYS A 17 16.16 -8.98 52.00
CA LYS A 17 17.34 -8.93 51.14
C LYS A 17 17.07 -9.77 49.88
N LEU A 18 16.78 -9.09 48.77
CA LEU A 18 16.85 -9.69 47.43
C LEU A 18 18.34 -9.88 47.12
N ASN A 19 18.81 -11.12 47.12
CA ASN A 19 20.14 -11.42 46.59
C ASN A 19 20.15 -11.07 45.09
N PRO A 20 21.16 -10.35 44.58
CA PRO A 20 21.34 -10.14 43.15
C PRO A 20 21.43 -11.49 42.45
N GLN A 21 20.64 -11.71 41.40
CA GLN A 21 20.80 -12.89 40.55
C GLN A 21 22.21 -12.89 39.95
N GLU A 22 22.98 -13.95 40.21
CA GLU A 22 24.27 -14.14 39.56
C GLU A 22 24.07 -14.16 38.04
N PHE A 23 24.84 -13.31 37.34
CA PHE A 23 24.82 -13.24 35.90
C PHE A 23 25.37 -14.54 35.32
N VAL A 24 24.49 -15.38 34.80
CA VAL A 24 24.87 -16.56 34.02
C VAL A 24 25.03 -16.13 32.56
N PRO A 25 26.26 -16.08 32.01
CA PRO A 25 26.44 -15.75 30.60
C PRO A 25 25.80 -16.86 29.75
N LYS A 26 24.78 -16.49 28.97
CA LYS A 26 24.24 -17.37 27.92
C LYS A 26 25.37 -17.69 26.93
N LYS A 27 25.83 -18.94 26.92
CA LYS A 27 26.87 -19.45 25.99
C LYS A 27 26.43 -19.48 24.51
N GLU A 28 25.20 -19.08 24.23
CA GLU A 28 24.63 -18.99 22.89
C GLU A 28 24.39 -17.53 22.50
N THR A 29 25.23 -17.02 21.62
CA THR A 29 24.99 -15.79 20.87
C THR A 29 23.92 -16.05 19.79
N ALA A 30 23.14 -15.02 19.44
CA ALA A 30 22.17 -15.08 18.33
C ALA A 30 22.82 -15.56 17.01
N ALA A 31 24.11 -15.30 16.83
CA ALA A 31 24.93 -15.81 15.73
C ALA A 31 25.00 -17.36 15.66
N LYS A 32 24.97 -18.07 16.79
CA LYS A 32 24.94 -19.56 16.80
C LYS A 32 23.58 -20.14 16.43
N LYS A 33 22.47 -19.42 16.65
CA LYS A 33 21.13 -19.83 16.17
C LYS A 33 20.99 -19.69 14.65
N LEU A 34 21.80 -18.86 14.01
CA LEU A 34 21.81 -18.63 12.56
C LEU A 34 22.76 -19.59 11.81
N ALA A 35 23.59 -20.37 12.51
CA ALA A 35 24.59 -21.25 11.91
C ALA A 35 24.01 -22.53 11.25
N GLY A 36 22.68 -22.68 11.20
CA GLY A 36 21.99 -23.90 10.77
C GLY A 36 21.01 -23.75 9.60
N VAL A 37 21.01 -22.62 8.88
CA VAL A 37 20.16 -22.44 7.69
C VAL A 37 20.78 -23.26 6.55
N ARG A 38 20.41 -24.55 6.47
CA ARG A 38 20.84 -25.44 5.39
C ARG A 38 20.10 -25.05 4.11
N LYS A 39 20.79 -24.27 3.28
CA LYS A 39 20.47 -23.94 1.88
C LYS A 39 19.95 -25.18 1.12
N LYS A 40 18.63 -25.36 1.04
CA LYS A 40 18.04 -26.30 0.07
C LYS A 40 18.03 -25.60 -1.29
N VAL A 41 19.05 -25.89 -2.08
CA VAL A 41 19.10 -25.48 -3.49
C VAL A 41 17.96 -26.19 -4.21
N LYS A 42 16.82 -25.52 -4.39
CA LYS A 42 15.82 -25.92 -5.39
C LYS A 42 16.33 -25.38 -6.71
N ASP A 43 17.04 -26.20 -7.48
CA ASP A 43 17.49 -25.82 -8.83
C ASP A 43 16.26 -25.80 -9.74
N LYS A 44 15.58 -24.64 -9.81
CA LYS A 44 14.46 -24.39 -10.71
C LYS A 44 14.96 -23.59 -11.90
N ASN A 45 14.67 -24.07 -13.10
CA ASN A 45 14.79 -23.25 -14.30
C ASN A 45 13.70 -22.17 -14.28
N ILE A 46 14.12 -20.91 -14.23
CA ILE A 46 13.24 -19.74 -14.31
C ILE A 46 13.20 -19.29 -15.76
N SER A 47 12.02 -19.32 -16.34
CA SER A 47 11.72 -18.75 -17.66
C SER A 47 10.94 -17.45 -17.47
N LEU A 48 11.37 -16.38 -18.15
CA LEU A 48 10.64 -15.11 -18.18
C LEU A 48 9.55 -15.11 -19.26
N ASP A 49 9.58 -16.08 -20.18
CA ASP A 49 8.60 -16.21 -21.27
C ASP A 49 7.30 -16.87 -20.80
N ASP A 50 7.29 -17.43 -19.57
CA ASP A 50 6.13 -18.05 -18.98
C ASP A 50 5.11 -16.98 -18.53
N ASP A 51 3.82 -17.30 -18.64
CA ASP A 51 2.75 -16.42 -18.14
C ASP A 51 2.81 -16.19 -16.62
N LEU A 52 3.37 -17.16 -15.90
CA LEU A 52 3.51 -17.17 -14.45
C LEU A 52 4.86 -17.75 -14.06
N ILE A 53 5.68 -16.95 -13.36
CA ILE A 53 6.92 -17.40 -12.78
C ILE A 53 6.62 -18.02 -11.42
N LYS A 54 6.53 -19.36 -11.36
CA LYS A 54 6.21 -20.11 -10.12
C LYS A 54 7.40 -20.18 -9.16
N LEU A 55 7.32 -19.48 -8.05
CA LEU A 55 8.40 -19.37 -7.07
C LEU A 55 8.30 -20.48 -6.01
N ASP A 56 7.13 -20.65 -5.39
CA ASP A 56 6.88 -21.76 -4.47
C ASP A 56 5.49 -22.38 -4.67
N GLY A 57 5.46 -23.57 -5.29
CA GLY A 57 4.22 -24.27 -5.64
C GLY A 57 3.20 -23.37 -6.35
N ASP A 58 1.98 -23.39 -5.83
CA ASP A 58 0.88 -22.48 -6.21
C ASP A 58 0.68 -21.34 -5.19
N ASN A 59 1.56 -21.24 -4.18
CA ASN A 59 1.45 -20.24 -3.10
C ASN A 59 2.15 -18.93 -3.44
N GLU A 60 3.29 -18.99 -4.13
CA GLU A 60 4.06 -17.82 -4.55
C GLU A 60 4.35 -17.83 -6.06
N TYR A 61 4.03 -16.72 -6.73
CA TYR A 61 4.32 -16.51 -8.14
C TYR A 61 4.47 -15.02 -8.48
N ILE A 62 5.16 -14.74 -9.58
CA ILE A 62 5.22 -13.42 -10.20
C ILE A 62 4.63 -13.52 -11.61
N LYS A 63 3.67 -12.65 -11.93
CA LYS A 63 3.10 -12.48 -13.29
C LYS A 63 3.91 -11.52 -14.13
N PHE A 64 4.43 -10.47 -13.50
CA PHE A 64 5.05 -9.36 -14.20
C PHE A 64 6.09 -8.65 -13.35
N CYS A 65 7.22 -8.33 -13.98
CA CYS A 65 8.19 -7.35 -13.54
C CYS A 65 8.33 -6.29 -14.64
N GLY A 66 8.30 -5.01 -14.25
CA GLY A 66 8.34 -3.89 -15.18
C GLY A 66 9.25 -2.76 -14.68
N ILE A 67 9.74 -1.97 -15.62
CA ILE A 67 10.50 -0.74 -15.36
C ILE A 67 10.04 0.32 -16.35
N THR A 68 9.68 1.49 -15.85
CA THR A 68 9.25 2.66 -16.62
C THR A 68 9.82 3.93 -16.00
N SER A 69 10.06 4.98 -16.79
CA SER A 69 10.33 6.31 -16.23
C SER A 69 9.03 7.03 -15.87
N ILE A 70 9.11 8.04 -15.00
CA ILE A 70 7.98 8.94 -14.71
C ILE A 70 7.47 9.66 -15.97
N ASP A 71 8.36 9.87 -16.97
CA ASP A 71 8.02 10.43 -18.28
C ASP A 71 7.44 9.39 -19.26
N ARG A 72 7.06 8.21 -18.74
CA ARG A 72 6.43 7.12 -19.50
C ARG A 72 7.32 6.47 -20.55
N THR A 73 8.64 6.56 -20.39
CA THR A 73 9.55 5.75 -21.20
C THR A 73 9.54 4.31 -20.69
N GLN A 74 9.07 3.38 -21.51
CA GLN A 74 9.22 1.95 -21.24
C GLN A 74 10.71 1.56 -21.26
N LEU A 75 11.18 0.96 -20.16
CA LEU A 75 12.57 0.54 -20.00
C LEU A 75 12.73 -0.98 -19.97
N PHE A 76 11.79 -1.69 -19.34
CA PHE A 76 11.84 -3.14 -19.28
C PHE A 76 10.46 -3.76 -19.02
N VAL A 77 10.22 -4.93 -19.61
CA VAL A 77 9.03 -5.76 -19.39
C VAL A 77 9.43 -7.23 -19.40
N SER A 78 9.07 -7.97 -18.34
CA SER A 78 9.29 -9.43 -18.30
C SER A 78 8.28 -10.18 -19.17
N ASN A 79 7.01 -9.75 -19.19
CA ASN A 79 5.93 -10.39 -19.95
C ASN A 79 5.16 -9.36 -20.79
N LYS A 80 5.22 -9.49 -22.12
CA LYS A 80 4.60 -8.54 -23.06
C LYS A 80 3.07 -8.48 -22.98
N LYS A 81 2.39 -9.52 -22.50
CA LYS A 81 0.93 -9.48 -22.29
C LYS A 81 0.51 -8.40 -21.30
N TRP A 82 1.41 -8.09 -20.35
CA TRP A 82 1.22 -7.09 -19.31
C TRP A 82 1.89 -5.75 -19.63
N LEU A 83 2.24 -5.50 -20.89
CA LEU A 83 2.91 -4.26 -21.31
C LEU A 83 2.16 -3.00 -20.84
N TYR A 84 0.84 -2.97 -21.02
CA TYR A 84 0.01 -1.83 -20.62
C TYR A 84 -0.05 -1.60 -19.11
N PHE A 85 0.42 -2.57 -18.31
CA PHE A 85 0.58 -2.38 -16.87
C PHE A 85 1.62 -1.31 -16.53
N LEU A 86 2.59 -1.01 -17.41
CA LEU A 86 3.49 0.13 -17.24
C LEU A 86 2.76 1.48 -17.36
N GLU A 87 1.82 1.59 -18.31
CA GLU A 87 0.98 2.79 -18.42
C GLU A 87 0.04 2.93 -17.22
N LEU A 88 -0.54 1.81 -16.76
CA LEU A 88 -1.28 1.79 -15.51
C LEU A 88 -0.42 2.25 -14.34
N THR A 89 0.83 1.80 -14.26
CA THR A 89 1.78 2.19 -13.20
C THR A 89 1.98 3.69 -13.16
N ASN A 90 2.26 4.32 -14.31
CA ASN A 90 2.41 5.79 -14.39
C ASN A 90 1.11 6.53 -14.06
N ASN A 91 -0.04 6.00 -14.47
CA ASN A 91 -1.33 6.61 -14.14
C ASN A 91 -1.67 6.48 -12.64
N LEU A 92 -1.38 5.32 -12.04
CA LEU A 92 -1.56 5.08 -10.61
C LEU A 92 -0.67 6.02 -9.81
N ASP A 93 0.60 6.13 -10.19
CA ASP A 93 1.55 7.01 -9.53
C ASP A 93 1.06 8.46 -9.60
N PHE A 94 0.86 8.99 -10.81
CA PHE A 94 0.39 10.36 -11.00
C PHE A 94 -0.90 10.67 -10.23
N ILE A 95 -1.92 9.81 -10.30
CA ILE A 95 -3.21 10.10 -9.69
C ILE A 95 -3.13 9.91 -8.16
N ALA A 96 -2.57 8.81 -7.67
CA ALA A 96 -2.55 8.50 -6.24
C ALA A 96 -1.69 9.49 -5.45
N THR A 97 -0.50 9.84 -5.96
CA THR A 97 0.37 10.83 -5.30
C THR A 97 -0.24 12.23 -5.36
N SER A 98 -0.96 12.59 -6.44
CA SER A 98 -1.68 13.88 -6.54
C SER A 98 -2.89 14.03 -5.60
N ILE A 99 -3.34 12.95 -4.95
CA ILE A 99 -4.46 12.99 -4.00
C ILE A 99 -3.93 12.80 -2.59
N LEU A 100 -3.16 11.73 -2.39
CA LEU A 100 -2.74 11.26 -1.09
C LEU A 100 -1.43 11.90 -0.64
N GLY A 101 -0.61 12.44 -1.54
CA GLY A 101 0.77 12.86 -1.25
C GLY A 101 1.70 11.70 -0.90
N GLY A 102 3.00 11.86 -1.11
CA GLY A 102 4.02 10.83 -0.88
C GLY A 102 4.26 9.93 -2.09
N ASP A 103 4.83 8.73 -1.87
CA ASP A 103 5.32 7.84 -2.93
C ASP A 103 4.45 6.58 -3.07
N LEU A 104 4.09 6.19 -4.30
CA LEU A 104 3.32 4.96 -4.55
C LEU A 104 4.12 3.73 -4.07
N ASP A 105 3.56 2.92 -3.16
CA ASP A 105 4.26 1.76 -2.56
C ASP A 105 3.64 0.42 -2.96
N LYS A 106 2.31 0.29 -2.84
CA LYS A 106 1.64 -1.01 -3.05
C LYS A 106 0.16 -0.90 -3.38
N MET A 107 -0.36 -1.92 -4.06
CA MET A 107 -1.78 -2.09 -4.36
C MET A 107 -2.17 -3.56 -4.15
N LEU A 108 -3.37 -3.80 -3.63
CA LEU A 108 -3.98 -5.13 -3.61
C LEU A 108 -5.10 -5.19 -4.63
N LEU A 109 -5.05 -6.22 -5.46
CA LEU A 109 -6.05 -6.57 -6.46
C LEU A 109 -6.85 -7.77 -5.99
N ILE A 110 -8.16 -7.73 -6.21
CA ILE A 110 -9.06 -8.86 -6.00
C ILE A 110 -9.73 -9.19 -7.33
N SER A 111 -9.52 -10.42 -7.80
CA SER A 111 -10.18 -10.93 -9.01
C SER A 111 -11.65 -11.29 -8.73
N GLU A 112 -12.43 -11.54 -9.78
CA GLU A 112 -13.83 -12.00 -9.63
C GLU A 112 -13.94 -13.30 -8.81
N ASN A 113 -12.93 -14.16 -8.91
CA ASN A 113 -12.85 -15.42 -8.16
C ASN A 113 -12.32 -15.24 -6.74
N THR A 114 -12.23 -14.01 -6.24
CA THR A 114 -11.70 -13.64 -4.91
C THR A 114 -10.22 -13.97 -4.70
N GLU A 115 -9.47 -14.23 -5.77
CA GLU A 115 -8.02 -14.39 -5.67
C GLU A 115 -7.37 -13.03 -5.44
N GLU A 116 -6.48 -12.98 -4.45
CA GLU A 116 -5.73 -11.78 -4.10
C GLU A 116 -4.35 -11.77 -4.75
N GLU A 117 -4.04 -10.65 -5.39
CA GLU A 117 -2.72 -10.38 -5.95
C GLU A 117 -2.22 -9.02 -5.48
N LYS A 118 -0.90 -8.93 -5.31
CA LYS A 118 -0.23 -7.71 -4.87
C LYS A 118 0.54 -7.12 -6.03
N CYS A 119 0.47 -5.80 -6.11
CA CYS A 119 1.39 -4.99 -6.87
C CYS A 119 2.26 -4.22 -5.90
N GLN A 120 3.55 -4.20 -6.12
CA GLN A 120 4.47 -3.34 -5.36
C GLN A 120 5.24 -2.46 -6.33
N PHE A 121 5.46 -1.23 -5.89
CA PHE A 121 6.11 -0.18 -6.63
C PHE A 121 7.31 0.31 -5.83
N PHE A 122 8.34 0.73 -6.54
CA PHE A 122 9.50 1.38 -5.95
C PHE A 122 10.00 2.41 -6.93
N GLU A 123 10.06 3.66 -6.50
CA GLU A 123 10.61 4.75 -7.31
C GLU A 123 12.04 5.05 -6.85
N LYS A 124 12.94 5.22 -7.82
CA LYS A 124 14.30 5.69 -7.57
C LYS A 124 14.82 6.43 -8.80
N ASN A 125 15.27 7.68 -8.60
CA ASN A 125 15.84 8.52 -9.66
C ASN A 125 14.92 8.62 -10.89
N ASP A 126 13.66 9.00 -10.69
CA ASP A 126 12.67 9.18 -11.76
C ASP A 126 12.34 7.89 -12.56
N ILE A 127 12.68 6.73 -11.98
CA ILE A 127 12.40 5.39 -12.53
C ILE A 127 11.52 4.62 -11.54
N ILE A 128 10.40 4.11 -12.05
CA ILE A 128 9.45 3.28 -11.31
C ILE A 128 9.68 1.82 -11.68
N TYR A 129 9.99 1.04 -10.65
CA TYR A 129 10.10 -0.42 -10.69
C TYR A 129 8.81 -1.02 -10.16
N VAL A 130 8.30 -2.04 -10.84
CA VAL A 130 7.02 -2.66 -10.48
C VAL A 130 7.07 -4.18 -10.56
N ILE A 131 6.41 -4.83 -9.61
CA ILE A 131 6.15 -6.27 -9.61
C ILE A 131 4.69 -6.55 -9.33
N LEU A 132 4.11 -7.55 -10.01
CA LEU A 132 2.74 -8.01 -9.84
C LEU A 132 2.73 -9.54 -9.68
N GLY A 133 1.96 -10.02 -8.70
CA GLY A 133 1.72 -11.44 -8.46
C GLY A 133 1.34 -11.74 -7.01
N LYS A 134 1.68 -12.94 -6.54
CA LYS A 134 1.42 -13.39 -5.16
C LYS A 134 2.74 -13.71 -4.48
N PHE A 135 3.15 -12.89 -3.52
CA PHE A 135 4.42 -13.05 -2.80
C PHE A 135 4.39 -12.33 -1.44
N PRO A 136 5.27 -12.74 -0.50
CA PRO A 136 5.52 -12.02 0.75
C PRO A 136 5.97 -10.57 0.53
N ASP A 137 5.46 -9.64 1.36
CA ASP A 137 5.73 -8.21 1.20
C ASP A 137 7.24 -7.89 1.21
N LYS A 138 7.98 -8.51 2.14
CA LYS A 138 9.42 -8.29 2.29
C LYS A 138 10.22 -8.78 1.09
N LYS A 139 9.82 -9.92 0.51
CA LYS A 139 10.52 -10.48 -0.65
C LYS A 139 10.25 -9.64 -1.89
N GLY A 140 9.02 -9.14 -2.05
CA GLY A 140 8.69 -8.23 -3.15
C GLY A 140 9.53 -6.94 -3.10
N LYS A 141 9.64 -6.29 -1.94
CA LYS A 141 10.49 -5.11 -1.76
C LYS A 141 11.96 -5.41 -2.05
N TRP A 142 12.46 -6.56 -1.58
CA TRP A 142 13.82 -6.99 -1.88
C TRP A 142 14.07 -7.15 -3.39
N VAL A 143 13.12 -7.75 -4.13
CA VAL A 143 13.22 -7.87 -5.61
C VAL A 143 13.29 -6.49 -6.25
N LEU A 144 12.41 -5.56 -5.86
CA LEU A 144 12.40 -4.19 -6.39
C LEU A 144 13.71 -3.46 -6.11
N GLU A 145 14.26 -3.58 -4.91
CA GLU A 145 15.56 -3.01 -4.54
C GLU A 145 16.71 -3.59 -5.38
N GLN A 146 16.72 -4.91 -5.61
CA GLN A 146 17.72 -5.55 -6.48
C GLN A 146 17.55 -5.14 -7.95
N MET A 147 16.30 -5.04 -8.42
CA MET A 147 16.01 -4.54 -9.77
C MET A 147 16.56 -3.13 -9.94
N ALA A 148 16.30 -2.24 -8.97
CA ALA A 148 16.78 -0.87 -9.01
C ALA A 148 18.31 -0.78 -9.00
N LYS A 149 18.97 -1.55 -8.13
CA LYS A 149 20.43 -1.62 -8.07
C LYS A 149 21.03 -2.08 -9.41
N HIS A 150 20.61 -3.24 -9.91
CA HIS A 150 21.17 -3.81 -11.13
C HIS A 150 20.82 -3.00 -12.39
N PHE A 151 19.65 -2.38 -12.43
CA PHE A 151 19.28 -1.52 -13.54
C PHE A 151 20.09 -0.21 -13.54
N SER A 152 20.28 0.40 -12.36
CA SER A 152 21.12 1.60 -12.19
C SER A 152 22.54 1.35 -12.71
N ASP A 153 23.12 0.19 -12.39
CA ASP A 153 24.46 -0.21 -12.85
C ASP A 153 24.55 -0.35 -14.39
N LEU A 154 23.43 -0.71 -15.05
CA LEU A 154 23.38 -0.86 -16.51
C LEU A 154 23.22 0.48 -17.23
N ILE A 155 22.44 1.41 -16.67
CA ILE A 155 22.21 2.73 -17.28
C ILE A 155 23.36 3.70 -17.05
N GLN A 156 24.12 3.54 -15.96
CA GLN A 156 25.30 4.36 -15.63
C GLN A 156 25.01 5.86 -15.67
N ASP A 157 23.94 6.29 -14.99
CA ASP A 157 23.49 7.70 -14.90
C ASP A 157 23.13 8.36 -16.24
N LYS A 158 22.99 7.58 -17.34
CA LYS A 158 22.43 8.09 -18.58
C LYS A 158 20.96 8.48 -18.38
N ASP A 159 20.55 9.54 -19.05
CA ASP A 159 19.14 9.89 -19.17
C ASP A 159 18.40 8.80 -19.96
N VAL A 160 17.55 8.07 -19.25
CA VAL A 160 16.80 6.94 -19.77
C VAL A 160 15.78 7.32 -20.83
N ASN A 161 15.32 8.58 -20.83
CA ASN A 161 14.35 9.10 -21.78
C ASN A 161 14.97 9.39 -23.15
N SER A 162 16.26 9.73 -23.20
CA SER A 162 16.99 10.04 -24.44
C SER A 162 17.79 8.86 -25.03
N LEU A 163 17.72 7.67 -24.42
CA LEU A 163 18.39 6.48 -24.95
C LEU A 163 17.94 6.13 -26.37
N SER A 164 18.90 5.79 -27.23
CA SER A 164 18.60 5.29 -28.57
C SER A 164 17.89 3.94 -28.54
N LYS A 165 17.19 3.59 -29.63
CA LYS A 165 16.50 2.29 -29.75
C LYS A 165 17.44 1.10 -29.56
N TYR A 166 18.69 1.21 -30.05
CA TYR A 166 19.70 0.17 -29.90
C TYR A 166 20.18 0.03 -28.44
N GLU A 167 20.41 1.15 -27.75
CA GLU A 167 20.78 1.12 -26.33
C GLU A 167 19.66 0.56 -25.45
N LYS A 168 18.40 0.95 -25.69
CA LYS A 168 17.24 0.39 -24.98
C LYS A 168 17.17 -1.12 -25.13
N TYR A 169 17.34 -1.63 -26.36
CA TYR A 169 17.35 -3.06 -26.64
C TYR A 169 18.50 -3.81 -25.94
N ASP A 170 19.70 -3.24 -25.94
CA ASP A 170 20.87 -3.81 -25.27
C ASP A 170 20.69 -3.86 -23.75
N ILE A 171 20.21 -2.76 -23.14
CA ILE A 171 19.91 -2.68 -21.71
C ILE A 171 18.82 -3.69 -21.33
N GLU A 172 17.73 -3.77 -22.11
CA GLU A 172 16.64 -4.72 -21.86
C GLU A 172 17.15 -6.16 -21.83
N ASN A 173 17.94 -6.56 -22.83
CA ASN A 173 18.48 -7.93 -22.90
C ASN A 173 19.48 -8.25 -21.78
N LYS A 174 20.37 -7.31 -21.45
CA LYS A 174 21.29 -7.47 -20.31
C LYS A 174 20.50 -7.59 -19.01
N PHE A 175 19.43 -6.82 -18.85
CA PHE A 175 18.60 -6.86 -17.65
C PHE A 175 17.80 -8.16 -17.52
N LYS A 176 17.36 -8.80 -18.62
CA LYS A 176 16.74 -10.15 -18.54
C LYS A 176 17.61 -11.15 -17.78
N GLY A 177 18.91 -11.19 -18.10
CA GLY A 177 19.86 -12.04 -17.40
C GLY A 177 20.00 -11.70 -15.92
N LYS A 178 19.99 -10.41 -15.58
CA LYS A 178 20.01 -9.94 -14.18
C LYS A 178 18.73 -10.29 -13.44
N LEU A 179 17.56 -10.16 -14.07
CA LEU A 179 16.28 -10.52 -13.45
C LEU A 179 16.22 -12.02 -13.14
N ILE A 180 16.66 -12.88 -14.06
CA ILE A 180 16.74 -14.32 -13.79
C ILE A 180 17.64 -14.60 -12.57
N PHE A 181 18.77 -13.91 -12.46
CA PHE A 181 19.65 -14.02 -11.30
C PHE A 181 18.95 -13.60 -9.99
N ILE A 182 18.28 -12.43 -9.98
CA ILE A 182 17.52 -11.93 -8.82
C ILE A 182 16.45 -12.94 -8.40
N LEU A 183 15.70 -13.51 -9.35
CA LEU A 183 14.65 -14.47 -9.06
C LEU A 183 15.19 -15.82 -8.57
N LYS A 184 16.40 -16.22 -8.99
CA LYS A 184 17.07 -17.40 -8.42
C LYS A 184 17.47 -17.15 -6.97
N GLU A 185 18.04 -15.99 -6.66
CA GLU A 185 18.33 -15.59 -5.27
C GLU A 185 17.07 -15.50 -4.41
N TYR A 186 15.95 -15.00 -4.96
CA TYR A 186 14.65 -15.01 -4.29
C TYR A 186 14.26 -16.41 -3.78
N LEU A 187 14.49 -17.46 -4.58
CA LEU A 187 14.17 -18.84 -4.19
C LEU A 187 15.02 -19.33 -3.01
N GLU A 188 16.21 -18.76 -2.82
CA GLU A 188 17.09 -19.06 -1.69
C GLU A 188 16.65 -18.34 -0.40
N LEU A 189 15.90 -17.24 -0.53
CA LEU A 189 15.42 -16.41 0.60
C LEU A 189 14.18 -16.97 1.31
N GLN A 190 13.68 -18.14 0.87
CA GLN A 190 12.51 -18.81 1.45
C GLN A 190 12.64 -19.10 2.95
N GLU A 191 13.87 -19.27 3.47
CA GLU A 191 14.11 -19.56 4.90
C GLU A 191 14.34 -18.29 5.75
N VAL A 192 14.50 -17.11 5.14
CA VAL A 192 14.94 -15.87 5.84
C VAL A 192 13.76 -14.92 6.11
N PHE A 193 12.76 -14.87 5.23
CA PHE A 193 11.63 -13.96 5.37
C PHE A 193 10.40 -14.68 5.90
N SER A 194 9.98 -14.32 7.11
CA SER A 194 8.66 -14.67 7.64
C SER A 194 7.58 -13.75 7.09
N ASP A 195 6.42 -14.31 6.75
CA ASP A 195 5.17 -13.59 6.45
C ASP A 195 4.54 -12.88 7.66
N GLN A 196 5.21 -12.92 8.83
CA GLN A 196 4.78 -12.10 9.96
C GLN A 196 4.78 -10.62 9.57
N GLU A 197 3.58 -10.09 9.43
CA GLU A 197 3.33 -8.67 9.27
C GLU A 197 3.93 -7.93 10.47
N ILE A 198 4.76 -6.94 10.18
CA ILE A 198 5.22 -6.02 11.22
C ILE A 198 3.97 -5.23 11.67
N PRO A 199 3.59 -5.26 12.96
CA PRO A 199 2.45 -4.49 13.42
C PRO A 199 2.67 -3.01 13.14
N TYR A 200 1.62 -2.32 12.71
CA TYR A 200 1.64 -0.87 12.61
C TYR A 200 1.88 -0.30 14.01
N VAL A 201 2.68 0.77 14.08
CA VAL A 201 2.92 1.51 15.33
C VAL A 201 1.61 2.12 15.82
N GLU A 202 0.76 2.53 14.89
CA GLU A 202 -0.53 3.13 15.17
C GLU A 202 -1.67 2.12 15.03
N ASP A 203 -2.64 2.18 15.95
CA ASP A 203 -3.86 1.36 15.91
C ASP A 203 -5.10 2.18 15.54
N TRP A 204 -4.93 3.26 14.79
CA TRP A 204 -6.02 4.08 14.31
C TRP A 204 -6.03 4.14 12.78
N LEU A 205 -7.21 4.29 12.21
CA LEU A 205 -7.41 4.69 10.82
C LEU A 205 -8.25 5.95 10.81
N ARG A 206 -7.76 7.02 10.19
CA ARG A 206 -8.50 8.27 10.01
C ARG A 206 -9.16 8.26 8.64
N LEU A 207 -10.39 8.75 8.57
CA LEU A 207 -11.14 8.87 7.33
C LEU A 207 -11.19 10.34 6.87
N ASP A 208 -10.73 10.59 5.65
CA ASP A 208 -10.60 11.91 5.05
C ASP A 208 -11.57 12.12 3.87
N TYR A 209 -12.07 11.04 3.28
CA TYR A 209 -13.06 11.11 2.19
C TYR A 209 -13.92 9.85 2.15
N VAL A 210 -15.20 10.00 1.78
CA VAL A 210 -16.14 8.91 1.50
C VAL A 210 -16.82 9.16 0.16
N GLY A 211 -16.61 8.24 -0.78
CA GLY A 211 -17.28 8.21 -2.08
C GLY A 211 -18.18 6.99 -2.20
N LEU A 212 -19.35 7.14 -2.80
CA LEU A 212 -20.19 6.05 -3.28
C LEU A 212 -20.55 6.35 -4.72
N SER A 213 -20.36 5.38 -5.58
CA SER A 213 -20.62 5.52 -7.00
C SER A 213 -21.34 4.29 -7.53
N SER A 214 -22.04 4.44 -8.66
CA SER A 214 -22.72 3.35 -9.37
C SER A 214 -22.51 3.52 -10.87
N MET A 215 -22.06 2.46 -11.57
CA MET A 215 -21.84 2.48 -13.02
C MET A 215 -21.05 3.70 -13.54
N SER A 216 -20.04 4.17 -12.80
CA SER A 216 -19.24 5.39 -13.09
C SER A 216 -19.97 6.72 -12.88
N ILE A 217 -20.97 6.73 -11.99
CA ILE A 217 -21.65 7.95 -11.52
C ILE A 217 -21.44 8.06 -10.02
N GLY A 218 -20.75 9.12 -9.59
CA GLY A 218 -20.67 9.53 -8.18
C GLY A 218 -22.03 9.91 -7.62
N VAL A 219 -22.59 9.06 -6.76
CA VAL A 219 -23.89 9.32 -6.09
C VAL A 219 -23.71 9.90 -4.69
N ILE A 220 -22.56 9.67 -4.06
CA ILE A 220 -22.10 10.36 -2.85
C ILE A 220 -20.64 10.71 -3.04
N SER A 221 -20.30 11.96 -2.81
CA SER A 221 -18.94 12.42 -2.60
C SER A 221 -18.96 13.21 -1.30
N LEU A 222 -18.12 12.88 -0.33
CA LEU A 222 -18.07 13.57 0.96
C LEU A 222 -16.62 13.76 1.38
N LEU A 223 -16.12 14.99 1.22
CA LEU A 223 -14.85 15.41 1.76
C LEU A 223 -15.00 15.64 3.26
N LEU A 224 -14.14 14.99 4.03
CA LEU A 224 -14.08 15.10 5.48
C LEU A 224 -12.80 15.78 5.94
N ASP A 225 -11.84 16.02 5.05
CA ASP A 225 -10.55 16.61 5.38
C ASP A 225 -10.66 18.10 5.78
N ASP A 226 -10.79 18.34 7.07
CA ASP A 226 -10.86 19.69 7.63
C ASP A 226 -9.47 20.34 7.85
N GLU A 227 -8.37 19.63 7.59
CA GLU A 227 -7.01 20.08 7.90
C GLU A 227 -6.09 20.19 6.65
N ASP A 228 -6.68 20.21 5.46
CA ASP A 228 -5.98 20.28 4.16
C ASP A 228 -4.79 19.30 4.07
N ARG A 229 -5.00 18.08 4.56
CA ARG A 229 -4.00 17.02 4.57
C ARG A 229 -3.86 16.36 3.20
N LEU A 230 -4.94 16.30 2.42
CA LEU A 230 -4.95 15.81 1.04
C LEU A 230 -4.49 16.92 0.08
N ASP A 231 -3.66 16.60 -0.92
CA ASP A 231 -3.12 17.58 -1.89
C ASP A 231 -4.09 17.82 -3.07
N VAL A 232 -5.37 18.07 -2.78
CA VAL A 232 -6.40 18.23 -3.81
C VAL A 232 -6.41 19.66 -4.33
N LYS A 233 -5.67 19.90 -5.41
CA LYS A 233 -5.65 21.17 -6.14
C LYS A 233 -6.80 21.23 -7.14
N VAL A 234 -7.68 22.21 -6.98
CA VAL A 234 -8.77 22.51 -7.92
C VAL A 234 -8.41 23.72 -8.78
N PRO A 235 -8.73 23.72 -10.09
CA PRO A 235 -8.51 24.87 -10.95
C PRO A 235 -9.55 25.96 -10.70
N GLY A 236 -9.11 27.22 -10.73
CA GLY A 236 -9.98 28.40 -10.60
C GLY A 236 -9.84 29.11 -9.25
N GLU A 237 -10.46 30.28 -9.17
CA GLU A 237 -10.64 31.04 -7.93
C GLU A 237 -12.13 30.93 -7.52
N PHE A 238 -12.38 30.60 -6.25
CA PHE A 238 -13.73 30.39 -5.73
C PHE A 238 -14.03 31.47 -4.70
N GLU A 239 -15.17 32.16 -4.85
CA GLU A 239 -15.63 33.15 -3.86
C GLU A 239 -16.32 32.48 -2.67
N ASP A 240 -17.02 31.36 -2.91
CA ASP A 240 -17.70 30.56 -1.87
C ASP A 240 -16.88 29.29 -1.54
N PRO A 241 -16.45 29.10 -0.28
CA PRO A 241 -15.80 27.87 0.16
C PRO A 241 -16.62 26.59 -0.09
N ALA A 242 -17.95 26.68 -0.13
CA ALA A 242 -18.80 25.53 -0.41
C ALA A 242 -18.64 25.04 -1.85
N GLU A 243 -18.49 25.95 -2.81
CA GLU A 243 -18.24 25.62 -4.22
C GLU A 243 -16.88 24.97 -4.40
N GLU A 244 -15.85 25.46 -3.70
CA GLU A 244 -14.52 24.85 -3.71
C GLU A 244 -14.56 23.39 -3.19
N ILE A 245 -15.28 23.14 -2.10
CA ILE A 245 -15.46 21.79 -1.55
C ILE A 245 -16.18 20.88 -2.54
N GLU A 246 -17.25 21.36 -3.18
CA GLU A 246 -17.98 20.58 -4.18
C GLU A 246 -17.10 20.25 -5.40
N MET A 247 -16.25 21.19 -5.82
CA MET A 247 -15.28 20.95 -6.89
C MET A 247 -14.21 19.93 -6.47
N LYS A 248 -13.68 20.02 -5.25
CA LYS A 248 -12.73 19.04 -4.69
C LYS A 248 -13.37 17.64 -4.64
N GLU A 249 -14.59 17.54 -4.12
CA GLU A 249 -15.37 16.29 -4.08
C GLU A 249 -15.56 15.68 -5.46
N SER A 250 -15.93 16.50 -6.45
CA SER A 250 -16.14 16.06 -7.84
C SER A 250 -14.84 15.58 -8.49
N LEU A 251 -13.74 16.33 -8.33
CA LEU A 251 -12.43 15.97 -8.85
C LEU A 251 -11.90 14.67 -8.22
N LEU A 252 -12.06 14.51 -6.90
CA LEU A 252 -11.69 13.30 -6.18
C LEU A 252 -12.42 12.08 -6.73
N THR A 253 -13.76 12.16 -6.85
CA THR A 253 -14.55 11.05 -7.39
C THR A 253 -14.10 10.67 -8.79
N ALA A 254 -13.94 11.64 -9.68
CA ALA A 254 -13.50 11.37 -11.05
C ALA A 254 -12.12 10.69 -11.11
N LYS A 255 -11.15 11.18 -10.33
CA LYS A 255 -9.81 10.58 -10.26
C LYS A 255 -9.84 9.14 -9.69
N ILE A 256 -10.61 8.91 -8.64
CA ILE A 256 -10.76 7.60 -7.99
C ILE A 256 -11.42 6.59 -8.95
N GLU A 257 -12.48 7.02 -9.65
CA GLU A 257 -13.15 6.21 -10.66
C GLU A 257 -12.23 5.87 -11.84
N ALA A 258 -11.45 6.84 -12.32
CA ALA A 258 -10.48 6.63 -13.38
C ALA A 258 -9.43 5.59 -12.98
N ILE A 259 -8.91 5.64 -11.75
CA ILE A 259 -8.00 4.62 -11.21
C ILE A 259 -8.66 3.24 -11.22
N ALA A 260 -9.87 3.12 -10.68
CA ALA A 260 -10.57 1.83 -10.57
C ALA A 260 -10.85 1.22 -11.96
N ALA A 261 -11.34 2.03 -12.89
CA ALA A 261 -11.62 1.61 -14.26
C ALA A 261 -10.35 1.20 -15.02
N ASN A 262 -9.28 2.00 -14.93
CA ASN A 262 -7.99 1.67 -15.56
C ASN A 262 -7.39 0.39 -14.97
N THR A 263 -7.50 0.21 -13.66
CA THR A 263 -7.01 -1.01 -12.99
C THR A 263 -7.77 -2.24 -13.48
N LEU A 264 -9.10 -2.16 -13.51
CA LEU A 264 -9.95 -3.25 -14.02
C LEU A 264 -9.66 -3.55 -15.50
N GLY A 265 -9.54 -2.53 -16.34
CA GLY A 265 -9.29 -2.70 -17.78
C GLY A 265 -7.93 -3.33 -18.09
N ASN A 266 -6.90 -3.06 -17.28
CA ASN A 266 -5.55 -3.58 -17.50
C ASN A 266 -5.29 -4.93 -16.81
N THR A 267 -6.03 -5.27 -15.75
CA THR A 267 -5.74 -6.46 -14.94
C THR A 267 -6.86 -7.50 -14.93
N GLY A 268 -8.08 -7.12 -15.30
CA GLY A 268 -9.28 -7.93 -15.07
C GLY A 268 -9.65 -8.07 -13.59
N ALA A 269 -8.95 -7.37 -12.70
CA ALA A 269 -9.17 -7.38 -11.25
C ALA A 269 -9.47 -5.98 -10.73
N TYR A 270 -10.18 -5.92 -9.61
CA TYR A 270 -10.57 -4.66 -9.00
C TYR A 270 -9.58 -4.31 -7.86
N PRO A 271 -9.16 -3.03 -7.72
CA PRO A 271 -8.31 -2.65 -6.61
C PRO A 271 -9.10 -2.71 -5.30
N ARG A 272 -8.61 -3.46 -4.31
CA ARG A 272 -9.15 -3.42 -2.94
C ARG A 272 -8.60 -2.23 -2.18
N TRP A 273 -7.32 -1.96 -2.34
CA TRP A 273 -6.68 -0.76 -1.83
C TRP A 273 -5.42 -0.42 -2.61
N ILE A 274 -5.08 0.86 -2.63
CA ILE A 274 -3.83 1.44 -3.13
C ILE A 274 -3.22 2.23 -1.98
N ALA A 275 -1.94 2.04 -1.71
CA ALA A 275 -1.22 2.66 -0.62
C ALA A 275 -0.11 3.56 -1.14
N VAL A 276 -0.07 4.77 -0.58
CA VAL A 276 1.00 5.75 -0.78
C VAL A 276 1.72 5.93 0.56
N LYS A 277 3.05 5.92 0.51
CA LYS A 277 3.92 6.00 1.66
C LYS A 277 4.32 7.45 1.90
N LEU A 278 4.04 7.95 3.10
CA LEU A 278 4.43 9.30 3.53
C LEU A 278 5.79 9.32 4.23
N GLY A 279 6.19 8.19 4.81
CA GLY A 279 7.39 8.08 5.62
C GLY A 279 7.56 6.69 6.22
N PHE A 280 8.36 6.57 7.27
CA PHE A 280 8.55 5.29 7.95
C PHE A 280 7.25 4.84 8.63
N GLN A 281 6.65 3.75 8.14
CA GLN A 281 5.39 3.16 8.62
C GLN A 281 4.15 4.06 8.55
N ASN A 282 4.23 5.22 7.91
CA ASN A 282 3.11 6.14 7.73
C ASN A 282 2.57 6.02 6.31
N TYR A 283 1.27 5.72 6.20
CA TYR A 283 0.61 5.41 4.95
C TYR A 283 -0.74 6.08 4.83
N ARG A 284 -1.07 6.46 3.60
CA ARG A 284 -2.41 6.79 3.18
C ARG A 284 -2.91 5.77 2.16
N PHE A 285 -4.21 5.58 2.14
CA PHE A 285 -4.86 4.56 1.34
C PHE A 285 -6.04 5.14 0.59
N LEU A 286 -6.15 4.75 -0.66
CA LEU A 286 -7.40 4.72 -1.40
C LEU A 286 -7.94 3.29 -1.32
N THR A 287 -9.07 3.09 -0.64
CA THR A 287 -9.68 1.77 -0.47
C THR A 287 -10.96 1.69 -1.27
N PHE A 288 -11.29 0.51 -1.77
CA PHE A 288 -12.53 0.27 -2.48
C PHE A 288 -13.26 -0.97 -1.97
N LYS A 289 -14.58 -0.92 -1.98
CA LYS A 289 -15.47 -2.05 -1.69
C LYS A 289 -16.60 -2.11 -2.70
N LYS A 290 -16.65 -3.19 -3.46
CA LYS A 290 -17.76 -3.48 -4.37
C LYS A 290 -18.96 -3.97 -3.57
N TYR A 291 -20.12 -3.43 -3.91
CA TYR A 291 -21.43 -3.85 -3.40
C TYR A 291 -22.27 -4.43 -4.55
N ARG A 292 -23.45 -4.95 -4.20
CA ARG A 292 -24.45 -5.36 -5.19
C ARG A 292 -24.87 -4.19 -6.09
N ASN A 293 -25.53 -4.50 -7.21
CA ASN A 293 -26.09 -3.51 -8.15
C ASN A 293 -25.04 -2.50 -8.66
N ASP A 294 -23.80 -2.97 -8.83
CA ASP A 294 -22.67 -2.18 -9.35
C ASP A 294 -22.37 -0.90 -8.57
N TYR A 295 -22.72 -0.86 -7.27
CA TYR A 295 -22.24 0.17 -6.37
C TYR A 295 -20.83 -0.12 -5.91
N PHE A 296 -20.04 0.93 -5.73
CA PHE A 296 -18.70 0.85 -5.20
C PHE A 296 -18.47 1.99 -4.21
N LEU A 297 -18.07 1.61 -3.00
CA LEU A 297 -17.62 2.54 -1.98
C LEU A 297 -16.13 2.77 -2.16
N SER A 298 -15.72 4.03 -2.12
CA SER A 298 -14.33 4.45 -2.08
C SER A 298 -14.08 5.28 -0.82
N CYS A 299 -12.90 5.14 -0.23
CA CYS A 299 -12.50 5.93 0.94
C CYS A 299 -11.05 6.39 0.79
N LEU A 300 -10.76 7.62 1.19
CA LEU A 300 -9.39 8.07 1.44
C LEU A 300 -9.16 8.04 2.95
N SER A 301 -8.05 7.43 3.36
CA SER A 301 -7.76 7.21 4.77
C SER A 301 -6.27 7.24 5.07
N GLU A 302 -5.92 7.49 6.33
CA GLU A 302 -4.54 7.50 6.83
C GLU A 302 -4.44 6.58 8.05
N GLY A 303 -3.30 5.90 8.21
CA GLY A 303 -2.97 5.14 9.42
C GLY A 303 -2.93 3.63 9.19
N ASN A 304 -3.64 2.86 10.02
CA ASN A 304 -3.59 1.40 9.99
C ASN A 304 -4.77 0.82 9.21
N LEU A 305 -4.48 0.37 7.99
CA LEU A 305 -5.46 -0.22 7.08
C LEU A 305 -6.24 -1.40 7.68
N LYS A 306 -5.73 -2.10 8.70
CA LYS A 306 -6.45 -3.20 9.38
C LYS A 306 -7.75 -2.77 10.06
N ASN A 307 -7.98 -1.47 10.19
CA ASN A 307 -9.18 -0.89 10.77
C ASN A 307 -10.20 -0.45 9.71
N ILE A 308 -9.95 -0.66 8.41
CA ILE A 308 -10.89 -0.31 7.34
C ILE A 308 -12.22 -1.05 7.46
N ASP A 309 -12.19 -2.32 7.87
CA ASP A 309 -13.41 -3.12 8.05
C ASP A 309 -14.33 -2.53 9.13
N ILE A 310 -13.77 -1.80 10.12
CA ILE A 310 -14.56 -1.10 11.14
C ILE A 310 -15.28 0.10 10.53
N VAL A 311 -14.61 0.82 9.63
CA VAL A 311 -15.22 1.94 8.89
C VAL A 311 -16.37 1.41 8.04
N GLU A 312 -16.10 0.38 7.24
CA GLU A 312 -17.09 -0.25 6.38
C GLU A 312 -18.29 -0.79 7.16
N ALA A 313 -18.06 -1.50 8.27
CA ALA A 313 -19.12 -2.03 9.12
C ALA A 313 -20.03 -0.94 9.74
N LYS A 314 -19.51 0.27 9.92
CA LYS A 314 -20.29 1.43 10.40
C LYS A 314 -21.04 2.14 9.27
N LEU A 315 -20.48 2.19 8.06
CA LEU A 315 -21.11 2.82 6.90
C LEU A 315 -22.20 1.93 6.29
N GLU A 316 -21.97 0.62 6.24
CA GLU A 316 -22.82 -0.34 5.53
C GLU A 316 -24.30 -0.33 5.95
N PRO A 317 -24.67 -0.23 7.25
CA PRO A 317 -26.07 -0.09 7.65
C PRO A 317 -26.77 1.14 7.07
N ILE A 318 -26.05 2.25 6.91
CA ILE A 318 -26.57 3.48 6.32
C ILE A 318 -26.76 3.27 4.81
N LEU A 319 -25.71 2.80 4.14
CA LEU A 319 -25.66 2.61 2.69
C LEU A 319 -26.69 1.61 2.17
N ASN A 320 -26.97 0.54 2.94
CA ASN A 320 -27.93 -0.51 2.59
C ASN A 320 -29.32 0.03 2.25
N SER A 321 -29.74 1.18 2.75
CA SER A 321 -31.05 1.73 2.35
C SER A 321 -31.08 2.29 0.92
N GLY A 322 -29.92 2.61 0.32
CA GLY A 322 -29.82 3.13 -1.05
C GLY A 322 -29.29 2.11 -2.08
N ILE A 323 -28.39 1.20 -1.69
CA ILE A 323 -27.68 0.32 -2.63
C ILE A 323 -28.44 -0.97 -2.98
N ASN A 324 -29.64 -1.17 -2.43
CA ASN A 324 -30.43 -2.40 -2.62
C ASN A 324 -31.10 -2.50 -3.98
N ILE A 325 -31.23 -1.37 -4.67
CA ILE A 325 -31.79 -1.27 -6.02
C ILE A 325 -30.75 -0.65 -6.96
N PRO A 326 -30.71 -1.03 -8.24
CA PRO A 326 -29.89 -0.36 -9.24
C PRO A 326 -30.16 1.15 -9.28
N PHE A 327 -29.10 1.92 -9.52
CA PHE A 327 -29.22 3.37 -9.63
C PHE A 327 -30.08 3.74 -10.84
N SER A 328 -31.07 4.60 -10.63
CA SER A 328 -32.04 5.02 -11.66
C SER A 328 -31.96 6.51 -12.02
N GLY A 329 -30.88 7.20 -11.61
CA GLY A 329 -30.71 8.64 -11.82
C GLY A 329 -31.28 9.54 -10.71
N ASN A 330 -31.94 8.98 -9.69
CA ASN A 330 -32.49 9.76 -8.58
C ASN A 330 -31.48 9.92 -7.43
N LEU A 331 -30.95 11.13 -7.25
CA LEU A 331 -30.00 11.46 -6.18
C LEU A 331 -30.64 11.73 -4.81
N ARG A 332 -31.96 11.93 -4.73
CA ARG A 332 -32.62 12.30 -3.45
C ARG A 332 -32.36 11.32 -2.30
N PRO A 333 -32.43 9.99 -2.50
CA PRO A 333 -32.10 9.03 -1.45
C PRO A 333 -30.66 9.21 -0.97
N PHE A 334 -29.72 9.45 -1.88
CA PHE A 334 -28.30 9.57 -1.59
C PHE A 334 -27.95 10.87 -0.85
N ASN A 335 -28.66 11.98 -1.09
CA ASN A 335 -28.51 13.20 -0.28
C ASN A 335 -28.85 12.97 1.20
N LYS A 336 -29.86 12.14 1.47
CA LYS A 336 -30.20 11.72 2.84
C LYS A 336 -29.08 10.85 3.44
N LEU A 337 -28.53 9.91 2.68
CA LEU A 337 -27.40 9.08 3.11
C LEU A 337 -26.16 9.91 3.40
N LYS A 338 -25.79 10.84 2.50
CA LYS A 338 -24.66 11.79 2.68
C LYS A 338 -24.79 12.54 4.00
N SER A 339 -26.00 13.01 4.33
CA SER A 339 -26.29 13.69 5.60
C SER A 339 -26.11 12.79 6.83
N GLN A 340 -26.61 11.54 6.76
CA GLN A 340 -26.44 10.55 7.84
C GLN A 340 -24.98 10.15 8.06
N ILE A 341 -24.21 10.00 6.98
CA ILE A 341 -22.76 9.73 7.04
C ILE A 341 -22.05 10.92 7.70
N LYS A 342 -22.35 12.15 7.28
CA LYS A 342 -21.76 13.36 7.89
C LYS A 342 -22.06 13.45 9.38
N GLU A 343 -23.28 13.14 9.81
CA GLU A 343 -23.65 13.10 11.23
C GLU A 343 -22.90 12.00 12.00
N LEU A 344 -22.76 10.81 11.42
CA LEU A 344 -21.96 9.73 12.00
C LEU A 344 -20.51 10.17 12.21
N MET A 345 -19.89 10.78 11.19
CA MET A 345 -18.49 11.21 11.26
C MET A 345 -18.25 12.28 12.31
N ARG A 346 -19.20 13.21 12.51
CA ARG A 346 -19.14 14.22 13.60
C ARG A 346 -19.12 13.61 15.00
N LYS A 347 -19.68 12.41 15.19
CA LYS A 347 -19.70 11.71 16.48
C LYS A 347 -18.41 10.95 16.77
N ILE A 348 -17.53 10.79 15.78
CA ILE A 348 -16.28 10.04 15.90
C ILE A 348 -15.13 11.03 16.13
N LYS A 349 -14.49 10.93 17.30
CA LYS A 349 -13.37 11.81 17.66
C LYS A 349 -12.27 11.75 16.61
N GLU A 350 -11.89 12.91 16.08
CA GLU A 350 -10.85 13.07 15.04
C GLU A 350 -11.08 12.18 13.80
N ARG A 351 -12.29 11.63 13.62
CA ARG A 351 -12.61 10.64 12.58
C ARG A 351 -11.66 9.42 12.61
N LYS A 352 -11.09 9.10 13.78
CA LYS A 352 -10.17 7.97 14.00
C LYS A 352 -10.92 6.73 14.48
N PHE A 353 -10.65 5.60 13.84
CA PHE A 353 -11.23 4.30 14.10
C PHE A 353 -10.17 3.36 14.66
N THR A 354 -10.40 2.81 15.84
CA THR A 354 -9.48 1.90 16.53
C THR A 354 -10.16 0.55 16.79
N LYS A 355 -9.38 -0.54 16.87
CA LYS A 355 -9.90 -1.79 17.40
C LYS A 355 -10.08 -1.62 18.90
N LYS A 356 -11.31 -1.81 19.39
CA LYS A 356 -11.48 -2.00 20.84
C LYS A 356 -10.83 -3.33 21.19
N ASN A 357 -9.71 -3.29 21.91
CA ASN A 357 -9.18 -4.47 22.60
C ASN A 357 -10.32 -5.00 23.50
N LYS A 358 -10.84 -6.17 23.15
CA LYS A 358 -11.79 -6.90 24.00
C LYS A 358 -11.01 -7.69 25.04
#